data_AF-A0A3N0ZPM8-F1
#
_entry.id   AF-A0A3N0ZPM8-F1
#
_cell.length_a   1.000
_cell.length_b   1.000
_cell.length_c   1.000
_cell.angle_alpha   90.00
_cell.angle_beta   90.00
_cell.angle_gamma   90.00
#
_symmetry.space_group_name_H-M   'P 1'
#
loop_
_entity.id
_entity.type
_entity.pdbx_description
1 polymer ?
#
loop_
_entity_poly.entity_id
_entity_poly.type
_entity_poly.pdbx_seq_one_letter_code
_entity_poly.pdbx_strand_id
1 'polypeptide(L)'
;MAKTEENENLESQETETKKEPKASGGLGLVPILAIVFGSLLILILATRFLFLPYIVENMGGGGKKAESTEVKETEKKTEAKGPFAGVDKKLIKYIETGRITTNPLNSDQFVVVNLGLRFYATDEKVLKELMGEGKEGAGLPPEIMGQLRGKVNQILGSLTVAELQQRRNQLANEFKDSLKTIFSSHELVLGEVYLQEFIIQ
;
A
#
# COMPACT_ATOMS: atom_id res chain seq x y z
N MET A 1 11.03 14.56 -88.56
CA MET A 1 12.06 15.62 -88.66
C MET A 1 11.30 16.93 -88.79
N ALA A 2 11.36 17.77 -87.75
CA ALA A 2 12.13 19.02 -87.77
C ALA A 2 11.52 20.02 -88.79
N LYS A 3 11.13 21.25 -88.48
CA LYS A 3 11.58 22.22 -87.46
C LYS A 3 10.78 23.53 -87.80
N THR A 4 10.34 24.38 -86.85
CA THR A 4 10.94 25.73 -86.64
C THR A 4 10.30 26.79 -87.57
N GLU A 5 9.95 28.03 -87.22
CA GLU A 5 10.19 28.96 -86.10
C GLU A 5 9.27 30.19 -86.32
N GLU A 6 8.99 30.95 -85.23
CA GLU A 6 9.01 32.44 -85.11
C GLU A 6 8.17 33.33 -86.07
N ASN A 7 7.74 34.56 -85.74
CA ASN A 7 7.90 35.42 -84.57
C ASN A 7 6.83 36.51 -84.59
N GLU A 8 6.50 37.00 -83.39
CA GLU A 8 6.26 38.40 -82.95
C GLU A 8 5.66 39.48 -83.88
N ASN A 9 4.60 40.15 -83.38
CA ASN A 9 4.54 41.60 -83.08
C ASN A 9 3.18 41.93 -82.42
N LEU A 10 3.12 42.34 -81.13
CA LEU A 10 3.18 43.73 -80.59
C LEU A 10 1.89 44.52 -80.88
N GLU A 11 1.22 45.26 -80.01
CA GLU A 11 1.47 45.90 -78.69
C GLU A 11 0.11 46.53 -78.27
N SER A 12 -0.40 46.56 -77.04
CA SER A 12 -0.08 47.57 -76.00
C SER A 12 -1.04 47.46 -74.78
N GLN A 13 -0.45 47.53 -73.58
CA GLN A 13 -0.87 48.20 -72.32
C GLN A 13 -2.33 48.13 -71.80
N GLU A 14 -2.57 47.56 -70.61
CA GLU A 14 -2.53 48.24 -69.29
C GLU A 14 -2.85 47.28 -68.13
N THR A 15 -2.10 47.45 -67.04
CA THR A 15 -2.27 47.10 -65.62
C THR A 15 -3.49 46.31 -65.13
N GLU A 16 -3.25 45.18 -64.44
CA GLU A 16 -3.89 44.86 -63.15
C GLU A 16 -3.16 43.74 -62.36
N THR A 17 -2.42 44.16 -61.34
CA THR A 17 -2.39 43.64 -59.95
C THR A 17 -2.81 42.18 -59.65
N LYS A 18 -1.91 41.37 -59.05
CA LYS A 18 -1.97 40.97 -57.62
C LYS A 18 -1.14 39.72 -57.28
N LYS A 19 -0.26 39.95 -56.30
CA LYS A 19 0.09 39.10 -55.14
C LYS A 19 1.04 37.92 -55.39
N GLU A 20 2.30 38.19 -55.09
CA GLU A 20 2.93 37.46 -53.99
C GLU A 20 2.11 37.64 -52.69
N PRO A 21 1.82 36.56 -51.96
CA PRO A 21 1.68 36.64 -50.52
C PRO A 21 2.65 35.65 -49.87
N LYS A 22 3.70 36.18 -49.25
CA LYS A 22 3.79 36.37 -47.79
C LYS A 22 3.93 35.06 -47.02
N ALA A 23 5.13 34.90 -46.47
CA ALA A 23 5.37 34.20 -45.23
C ALA A 23 4.27 34.53 -44.20
N SER A 24 3.43 33.54 -43.88
CA SER A 24 2.82 33.45 -42.56
C SER A 24 3.43 32.22 -41.91
N GLY A 25 4.44 32.46 -41.07
CA GLY A 25 5.01 31.45 -40.18
C GLY A 25 3.97 31.00 -39.17
N GLY A 26 3.09 30.10 -39.59
CA GLY A 26 2.33 29.25 -38.69
C GLY A 26 3.24 28.11 -38.28
N LEU A 27 3.77 28.15 -37.05
CA LEU A 27 4.41 26.98 -36.46
C LEU A 27 3.40 25.84 -36.52
N GLY A 28 3.73 24.79 -37.29
CA GLY A 28 2.90 23.60 -37.39
C GLY A 28 2.60 23.02 -36.00
N LEU A 29 1.59 22.16 -35.90
CA LEU A 29 1.16 21.58 -34.62
C LEU A 29 2.28 20.84 -33.85
N VAL A 30 3.33 20.39 -34.55
CA VAL A 30 4.45 19.62 -34.01
C VAL A 30 5.31 20.41 -33.00
N PRO A 31 5.82 21.61 -33.32
CA PRO A 31 6.54 22.43 -32.33
C PRO A 31 5.67 22.86 -31.14
N ILE A 32 4.35 23.04 -31.32
CA ILE A 32 3.44 23.36 -30.21
C ILE A 32 3.34 22.19 -29.21
N LEU A 33 3.18 20.97 -29.71
CA LEU A 33 3.19 19.75 -28.88
C LEU A 33 4.50 19.57 -28.10
N ALA A 34 5.64 19.86 -28.73
CA ALA A 34 6.94 19.79 -28.07
C ALA A 34 7.08 20.83 -26.93
N ILE A 35 6.56 22.05 -27.12
CA ILE A 35 6.56 23.09 -26.09
C ILE A 35 5.64 22.71 -24.93
N VAL A 36 4.46 22.13 -25.21
CA VAL A 36 3.52 21.70 -24.17
C VAL A 36 4.10 20.56 -23.34
N PHE A 37 4.71 19.54 -23.97
CA PHE A 37 5.35 18.44 -23.24
C PHE A 37 6.60 18.89 -22.47
N GLY A 38 7.43 19.74 -23.07
CA GLY A 38 8.63 20.27 -22.42
C GLY A 38 8.30 21.15 -21.21
N SER A 39 7.30 22.03 -21.33
CA SER A 39 6.86 22.87 -20.20
C SER A 39 6.24 22.04 -19.07
N LEU A 40 5.47 20.99 -19.39
CA LEU A 40 4.90 20.09 -18.38
C LEU A 40 5.99 19.33 -17.60
N LEU A 41 7.02 18.82 -18.28
CA LEU A 41 8.16 18.15 -17.65
C LEU A 41 8.93 19.07 -16.70
N ILE A 42 9.18 20.31 -17.12
CA ILE A 42 9.86 21.31 -16.29
C ILE A 42 9.01 21.64 -15.06
N LEU A 43 7.69 21.75 -15.20
CA LEU A 43 6.78 22.05 -14.09
C LEU A 43 6.74 20.91 -13.06
N ILE A 44 6.77 19.65 -13.50
CA ILE A 44 6.88 18.47 -12.63
C ILE A 44 8.23 18.45 -11.89
N LEU A 45 9.33 18.75 -12.57
CA LEU A 45 10.66 18.80 -11.95
C LEU A 45 10.78 19.96 -10.96
N ALA A 46 10.26 21.13 -11.31
CA ALA A 46 10.24 22.31 -10.44
C ALA A 46 9.38 22.07 -9.19
N THR A 47 8.19 21.49 -9.33
CA THR A 47 7.35 21.10 -8.16
C THR A 47 8.05 20.06 -7.27
N ARG A 48 8.75 19.10 -7.86
CA ARG A 48 9.53 18.08 -7.13
C ARG A 48 10.77 18.59 -6.41
N PHE A 49 11.46 19.60 -6.94
CA PHE A 49 12.71 20.07 -6.34
C PHE A 49 12.54 21.33 -5.48
N LEU A 50 11.60 22.22 -5.83
CA LEU A 50 11.38 23.47 -5.09
C LEU A 50 10.34 23.32 -3.97
N PHE A 51 9.30 22.50 -4.16
CA PHE A 51 8.17 22.44 -3.22
C PHE A 51 8.17 21.20 -2.32
N LEU A 52 8.69 20.05 -2.77
CA LEU A 52 8.75 18.84 -1.94
C LEU A 52 9.56 18.98 -0.64
N PRO A 53 10.75 19.62 -0.60
CA PRO A 53 11.45 19.82 0.68
C PRO A 53 10.62 20.72 1.62
N TYR A 54 9.92 21.72 1.08
CA TYR A 54 9.11 22.66 1.85
C TYR A 54 7.78 22.07 2.38
N ILE A 55 7.17 21.15 1.63
CA ILE A 55 5.94 20.43 2.06
C ILE A 55 6.28 19.39 3.13
N VAL A 56 7.44 18.74 3.05
CA VAL A 56 7.87 17.74 4.05
C VAL A 56 8.25 18.41 5.38
N GLU A 57 8.84 19.62 5.37
CA GLU A 57 9.10 20.38 6.59
C GLU A 57 7.82 20.96 7.24
N ASN A 58 6.81 21.35 6.45
CA ASN A 58 5.60 22.00 6.98
C ASN A 58 4.37 21.08 7.17
N MET A 59 4.43 19.78 6.84
CA MET A 59 3.34 18.82 7.11
C MET A 59 3.62 17.85 8.27
N GLY A 60 4.35 18.32 9.29
CA GLY A 60 4.30 17.75 10.65
C GLY A 60 2.98 18.10 11.36
N GLY A 61 1.83 17.68 10.83
CA GLY A 61 0.54 18.01 11.44
C GLY A 61 -0.69 17.56 10.68
N GLY A 62 -1.09 16.29 10.88
CA GLY A 62 -2.48 15.84 10.89
C GLY A 62 -3.24 15.70 9.56
N GLY A 63 -3.82 14.51 9.34
CA GLY A 63 -5.02 14.35 8.49
C GLY A 63 -4.96 13.26 7.43
N LYS A 64 -5.79 12.22 7.61
CA LYS A 64 -6.02 11.09 6.69
C LYS A 64 -6.77 11.48 5.41
N LYS A 65 -6.46 10.80 4.29
CA LYS A 65 -7.36 10.09 3.33
C LYS A 65 -6.53 9.76 2.06
N ALA A 66 -6.15 8.51 1.81
CA ALA A 66 -6.89 7.46 1.09
C ALA A 66 -7.10 7.78 -0.40
N GLU A 67 -6.26 7.22 -1.27
CA GLU A 67 -6.72 6.44 -2.44
C GLU A 67 -5.57 5.64 -3.07
N SER A 68 -5.93 4.45 -3.52
CA SER A 68 -5.12 3.39 -4.10
C SER A 68 -4.50 3.77 -5.45
N THR A 69 -3.21 3.48 -5.64
CA THR A 69 -2.67 3.17 -6.97
C THR A 69 -1.53 2.18 -6.81
N GLU A 70 -1.62 1.08 -7.55
CA GLU A 70 -0.56 0.08 -7.78
C GLU A 70 0.84 0.69 -7.83
N VAL A 71 1.70 0.31 -6.89
CA VAL A 71 3.13 0.63 -6.95
C VAL A 71 3.85 -0.63 -7.38
N LYS A 72 4.25 -0.64 -8.66
CA LYS A 72 5.31 -1.50 -9.20
C LYS A 72 6.52 -1.44 -8.28
N GLU A 73 7.02 -2.62 -7.94
CA GLU A 73 8.24 -2.82 -7.17
C GLU A 73 9.37 -1.92 -7.67
N THR A 74 9.77 -0.99 -6.80
CA THR A 74 11.16 -0.53 -6.79
C THR A 74 11.69 -0.93 -5.43
N GLU A 75 12.50 -1.98 -5.41
CA GLU A 75 13.27 -2.41 -4.26
C GLU A 75 14.19 -1.27 -3.81
N LYS A 76 13.71 -0.45 -2.88
CA LYS A 76 14.59 0.20 -1.93
C LYS A 76 14.79 -0.78 -0.78
N LYS A 77 16.00 -1.35 -0.73
CA LYS A 77 16.60 -2.01 0.45
C LYS A 77 16.68 -0.99 1.58
N THR A 78 15.54 -0.65 2.17
CA THR A 78 15.50 -0.16 3.53
C THR A 78 15.74 -1.39 4.38
N GLU A 79 16.82 -1.40 5.17
CA GLU A 79 17.05 -2.43 6.18
C GLU A 79 15.81 -2.52 7.07
N ALA A 80 14.93 -3.47 6.77
CA ALA A 80 13.70 -3.66 7.49
C ALA A 80 14.09 -4.17 8.87
N LYS A 81 14.14 -3.30 9.89
CA LYS A 81 14.26 -3.71 11.28
C LYS A 81 12.89 -4.23 11.73
N GLY A 82 12.81 -5.47 12.21
CA GLY A 82 11.58 -6.04 12.73
C GLY A 82 11.49 -7.55 12.60
N PRO A 83 10.44 -8.19 13.15
CA PRO A 83 10.27 -9.64 13.14
C PRO A 83 10.08 -10.25 11.75
N PHE A 84 9.86 -9.42 10.73
CA PHE A 84 9.68 -9.84 9.33
C PHE A 84 10.84 -9.41 8.42
N ALA A 85 11.96 -8.97 9.00
CA ALA A 85 13.16 -8.58 8.27
C ALA A 85 13.67 -9.73 7.39
N GLY A 86 13.74 -9.52 6.07
CA GLY A 86 14.25 -10.54 5.14
C GLY A 86 13.32 -11.74 4.92
N VAL A 87 12.07 -11.69 5.40
CA VAL A 87 11.06 -12.73 5.15
C VAL A 87 10.33 -12.43 3.84
N ASP A 88 10.14 -13.45 2.99
CA ASP A 88 9.32 -13.32 1.79
C ASP A 88 7.88 -12.93 2.17
N LYS A 89 7.38 -11.85 1.57
CA LYS A 89 6.02 -11.33 1.79
C LYS A 89 4.94 -12.38 1.57
N LYS A 90 5.16 -13.37 0.70
CA LYS A 90 4.20 -14.46 0.43
C LYS A 90 4.00 -15.38 1.64
N LEU A 91 5.04 -15.52 2.48
CA LEU A 91 5.02 -16.33 3.68
C LEU A 91 4.37 -15.62 4.87
N ILE A 92 4.27 -14.28 4.80
CA ILE A 92 3.66 -13.47 5.85
C ILE A 92 2.13 -13.53 5.70
N LYS A 93 1.44 -13.90 6.78
CA LYS A 93 -0.01 -13.90 6.86
C LYS A 93 -0.51 -13.08 8.04
N TYR A 94 -1.77 -12.69 7.90
CA TYR A 94 -2.53 -12.00 8.91
C TYR A 94 -3.87 -12.71 9.08
N ILE A 95 -4.27 -12.93 10.33
CA ILE A 95 -5.57 -13.51 10.67
C ILE A 95 -6.17 -12.75 11.86
N GLU A 96 -7.49 -12.86 12.01
CA GLU A 96 -8.20 -12.39 13.18
C GLU A 96 -8.72 -13.58 13.99
N THR A 97 -8.72 -13.47 15.32
CA THR A 97 -9.26 -14.54 16.17
C THR A 97 -10.78 -14.61 16.19
N GLY A 98 -11.43 -13.52 15.73
CA GLY A 98 -12.80 -13.21 16.06
C GLY A 98 -12.94 -12.83 17.53
N ARG A 99 -14.18 -12.54 17.94
CA ARG A 99 -14.50 -12.20 19.33
C ARG A 99 -14.30 -13.38 20.26
N ILE A 100 -13.50 -13.15 21.29
CA ILE A 100 -13.28 -14.02 22.43
C ILE A 100 -13.93 -13.34 23.62
N THR A 101 -14.95 -13.98 24.18
CA THR A 101 -15.69 -13.47 25.33
C THR A 101 -15.45 -14.36 26.54
N THR A 102 -15.08 -13.75 27.66
CA THR A 102 -14.86 -14.46 28.92
C THR A 102 -15.17 -13.56 30.11
N ASN A 103 -15.36 -14.17 31.28
CA ASN A 103 -15.51 -13.44 32.52
C ASN A 103 -14.13 -13.30 33.18
N PRO A 104 -13.71 -12.07 33.55
CA PRO A 104 -12.51 -11.86 34.35
C PRO A 104 -12.65 -12.49 35.75
N LEU A 105 -11.53 -12.63 36.44
CA LEU A 105 -11.48 -13.19 37.79
C LEU A 105 -12.38 -12.40 38.74
N ASN A 106 -13.29 -13.11 39.43
CA ASN A 106 -14.21 -12.57 40.44
C ASN A 106 -15.09 -11.41 39.92
N SER A 107 -15.57 -11.50 38.68
CA SER A 107 -16.35 -10.45 38.02
C SER A 107 -17.64 -10.99 37.40
N ASP A 108 -18.74 -10.26 37.59
CA ASP A 108 -20.01 -10.47 36.85
C ASP A 108 -19.99 -9.80 35.47
N GLN A 109 -19.04 -8.88 35.25
CA GLN A 109 -18.77 -8.28 33.93
C GLN A 109 -18.08 -9.29 33.02
N PHE A 110 -18.27 -9.13 31.71
CA PHE A 110 -17.53 -9.87 30.69
C PHE A 110 -16.56 -8.97 29.95
N VAL A 111 -15.46 -9.56 29.48
CA VAL A 111 -14.50 -8.92 28.58
C VAL A 111 -14.64 -9.54 27.20
N VAL A 112 -14.68 -8.70 26.17
CA VAL A 112 -14.64 -9.10 24.76
C VAL A 112 -13.34 -8.62 24.15
N VAL A 113 -12.59 -9.55 23.55
CA VAL A 113 -11.33 -9.27 22.87
C VAL A 113 -11.36 -9.84 21.46
N ASN A 114 -10.88 -9.07 20.48
CA ASN A 114 -10.52 -9.58 19.16
C ASN A 114 -9.04 -9.28 18.90
N LEU A 115 -8.27 -10.30 18.53
CA LEU A 115 -6.84 -10.18 18.25
C LEU A 115 -6.56 -10.32 16.76
N GLY A 116 -5.74 -9.41 16.24
CA GLY A 116 -5.10 -9.56 14.95
C GLY A 116 -3.71 -10.18 15.13
N LEU A 117 -3.44 -11.27 14.43
CA LEU A 117 -2.18 -12.02 14.55
C LEU A 117 -1.45 -11.96 13.22
N ARG A 118 -0.21 -11.44 13.24
CA ARG A 118 0.66 -11.43 12.06
C ARG A 118 1.84 -12.36 12.28
N PHE A 119 2.00 -13.31 11.36
CA PHE A 119 2.98 -14.38 11.48
C PHE A 119 3.55 -14.75 10.11
N TYR A 120 4.59 -15.55 10.09
CA TYR A 120 5.12 -16.13 8.86
C TYR A 120 5.40 -17.63 9.05
N ALA A 121 5.26 -18.39 7.96
CA ALA A 121 5.71 -19.77 7.92
C ALA A 121 7.21 -19.84 7.59
N THR A 122 7.90 -20.84 8.11
CA THR A 122 9.32 -21.12 7.78
C THR A 122 9.52 -21.39 6.30
N ASP A 123 8.55 -22.05 5.65
CA ASP A 123 8.54 -22.29 4.22
C ASP A 123 7.12 -22.32 3.62
N GLU A 124 7.03 -22.41 2.29
CA GLU A 124 5.77 -22.39 1.55
C GLU A 124 4.96 -23.68 1.71
N LYS A 125 5.59 -24.82 2.03
CA LYS A 125 4.90 -26.10 2.22
C LYS A 125 4.11 -26.07 3.52
N VAL A 126 4.75 -25.64 4.62
CA VAL A 126 4.09 -25.44 5.93
C VAL A 126 2.89 -24.53 5.78
N LEU A 127 3.06 -23.42 5.04
CA LEU A 127 1.99 -22.47 4.81
C LEU A 127 0.80 -23.09 4.05
N LYS A 128 1.07 -23.87 3.00
CA LYS A 128 0.05 -24.55 2.20
C LYS A 128 -0.67 -25.64 2.97
N GLU A 129 0.05 -26.37 3.82
CA GLU A 129 -0.54 -27.41 4.67
C GLU A 129 -1.52 -26.81 5.69
N LEU A 130 -1.11 -25.72 6.36
CA LEU A 130 -1.92 -25.11 7.42
C LEU A 130 -3.04 -24.22 6.91
N MET A 131 -2.85 -23.52 5.79
CA MET A 131 -3.83 -22.57 5.26
C MET A 131 -4.62 -23.16 4.08
N GLY A 132 -4.30 -24.37 3.62
CA GLY A 132 -4.87 -24.97 2.43
C GLY A 132 -4.35 -24.34 1.13
N GLU A 133 -4.45 -25.08 0.03
CA GLU A 133 -4.04 -24.58 -1.29
C GLU A 133 -4.96 -23.44 -1.74
N GLY A 134 -4.41 -22.23 -1.85
CA GLY A 134 -4.93 -21.18 -2.72
C GLY A 134 -6.20 -20.45 -2.30
N LYS A 135 -6.75 -20.68 -1.10
CA LYS A 135 -7.84 -19.85 -0.60
C LYS A 135 -7.28 -18.61 0.08
N GLU A 136 -7.27 -17.50 -0.64
CA GLU A 136 -7.15 -16.18 -0.03
C GLU A 136 -8.23 -16.05 1.07
N GLY A 137 -7.80 -15.83 2.32
CA GLY A 137 -8.69 -15.76 3.47
C GLY A 137 -8.94 -17.08 4.21
N ALA A 138 -8.27 -18.17 3.87
CA ALA A 138 -8.27 -19.34 4.74
C ALA A 138 -7.62 -18.99 6.08
N GLY A 139 -8.32 -19.27 7.18
CA GLY A 139 -7.79 -19.09 8.54
C GLY A 139 -6.87 -20.24 8.94
N LEU A 140 -6.27 -20.14 10.12
CA LEU A 140 -5.56 -21.27 10.72
C LEU A 140 -6.51 -22.45 10.95
N PRO A 141 -6.00 -23.69 11.00
CA PRO A 141 -6.78 -24.87 11.33
C PRO A 141 -7.58 -24.67 12.63
N PRO A 142 -8.81 -25.21 12.71
CA PRO A 142 -9.66 -25.08 13.89
C PRO A 142 -8.99 -25.49 15.20
N GLU A 143 -8.09 -26.47 15.15
CA GLU A 143 -7.31 -26.96 16.30
C GLU A 143 -6.41 -25.86 16.86
N ILE A 144 -5.66 -25.17 15.98
CA ILE A 144 -4.78 -24.06 16.37
C ILE A 144 -5.64 -22.92 16.90
N MET A 145 -6.73 -22.58 16.20
CA MET A 145 -7.67 -21.54 16.64
C MET A 145 -8.28 -21.83 18.02
N GLY A 146 -8.60 -23.09 18.31
CA GLY A 146 -9.07 -23.54 19.62
C GLY A 146 -8.03 -23.33 20.72
N GLN A 147 -6.78 -23.70 20.46
CA GLN A 147 -5.67 -23.47 21.41
C GLN A 147 -5.42 -21.98 21.66
N LEU A 148 -5.43 -21.15 20.61
CA LEU A 148 -5.28 -19.71 20.74
C LEU A 148 -6.39 -19.12 21.63
N ARG A 149 -7.65 -19.46 21.35
CA ARG A 149 -8.81 -19.01 22.14
C ARG A 149 -8.73 -19.48 23.60
N GLY A 150 -8.37 -20.74 23.83
CA GLY A 150 -8.18 -21.29 25.16
C GLY A 150 -7.11 -20.54 25.95
N LYS A 151 -5.98 -20.21 25.31
CA LYS A 151 -4.90 -19.47 25.97
C LYS A 151 -5.29 -18.02 26.29
N VAL A 152 -5.98 -17.34 25.38
CA VAL A 152 -6.50 -15.98 25.62
C VAL A 152 -7.52 -15.99 26.75
N ASN A 153 -8.45 -16.95 26.76
CA ASN A 153 -9.43 -17.11 27.84
C ASN A 153 -8.76 -17.34 29.19
N GLN A 154 -7.71 -18.17 29.24
CA GLN A 154 -6.95 -18.42 30.46
C GLN A 154 -6.32 -17.14 31.02
N ILE A 155 -5.70 -16.33 30.16
CA ILE A 155 -5.08 -15.07 30.58
C ILE A 155 -6.14 -14.11 31.10
N LEU A 156 -7.17 -13.84 30.30
CA LEU A 156 -8.24 -12.89 30.64
C LEU A 156 -9.01 -13.33 31.90
N GLY A 157 -9.30 -14.62 32.04
CA GLY A 157 -10.01 -15.17 33.20
C GLY A 157 -9.15 -15.26 34.47
N SER A 158 -7.84 -15.12 34.37
CA SER A 158 -6.93 -15.07 35.53
C SER A 158 -6.73 -13.67 36.11
N LEU A 159 -7.20 -12.64 35.40
CA LEU A 159 -7.03 -11.24 35.76
C LEU A 159 -8.34 -10.64 36.23
N THR A 160 -8.29 -9.74 37.20
CA THR A 160 -9.44 -8.91 37.59
C THR A 160 -9.69 -7.82 36.55
N VAL A 161 -10.90 -7.23 36.57
CA VAL A 161 -11.24 -6.08 35.70
C VAL A 161 -10.26 -4.92 35.87
N ALA A 162 -9.85 -4.61 37.10
CA ALA A 162 -8.91 -3.54 37.39
C ALA A 162 -7.53 -3.80 36.76
N GLU A 163 -7.02 -5.03 36.85
CA GLU A 163 -5.75 -5.41 36.25
C GLU A 163 -5.80 -5.35 34.71
N LEU A 164 -6.90 -5.83 34.12
CA LEU A 164 -7.14 -5.75 32.68
C LEU A 164 -7.14 -4.31 32.18
N GLN A 165 -7.74 -3.37 32.93
CA GLN A 165 -7.72 -1.95 32.59
C GLN A 165 -6.33 -1.33 32.75
N GLN A 166 -5.62 -1.63 33.84
CA GLN A 166 -4.27 -1.11 34.10
C GLN A 166 -3.26 -1.59 33.06
N ARG A 167 -3.35 -2.86 32.65
CA ARG A 167 -2.39 -3.50 31.74
C ARG A 167 -2.85 -3.50 30.28
N ARG A 168 -3.93 -2.79 29.93
CA ARG A 168 -4.50 -2.81 28.57
C ARG A 168 -3.47 -2.62 27.46
N ASN A 169 -2.51 -1.72 27.64
CA ASN A 169 -1.46 -1.42 26.67
C ASN A 169 -0.39 -2.53 26.57
N GLN A 170 -0.27 -3.37 27.60
CA GLN A 170 0.69 -4.48 27.69
C GLN A 170 0.08 -5.80 27.24
N LEU A 171 -1.25 -5.95 27.30
CA LEU A 171 -1.97 -7.18 26.94
C LEU A 171 -1.59 -7.73 25.56
N ALA A 172 -1.39 -6.88 24.55
CA ALA A 172 -0.97 -7.34 23.23
C ALA A 172 0.39 -8.07 23.26
N ASN A 173 1.34 -7.57 24.06
CA ASN A 173 2.65 -8.22 24.25
C ASN A 173 2.51 -9.50 25.09
N GLU A 174 1.70 -9.48 26.16
CA GLU A 174 1.44 -10.67 26.98
C GLU A 174 0.81 -11.81 26.16
N PHE A 175 -0.14 -11.46 25.28
CA PHE A 175 -0.71 -12.41 24.32
C PHE A 175 0.36 -12.90 23.34
N LYS A 176 1.18 -12.01 22.77
CA LYS A 176 2.25 -12.43 21.87
C LYS A 176 3.19 -13.45 22.53
N ASP A 177 3.66 -13.18 23.72
CA ASP A 177 4.59 -14.06 24.43
C ASP A 177 3.94 -15.41 24.77
N SER A 178 2.67 -15.38 25.16
CA SER A 178 1.90 -16.58 25.50
C SER A 178 1.51 -17.44 24.30
N LEU A 179 1.25 -16.82 23.14
CA LEU A 179 0.82 -17.49 21.92
C LEU A 179 2.01 -17.94 21.07
N LYS A 180 3.20 -17.39 21.27
CA LYS A 180 4.40 -17.71 20.49
C LYS A 180 4.68 -19.21 20.42
N THR A 181 4.53 -19.93 21.53
CA THR A 181 4.77 -21.38 21.60
C THR A 181 3.79 -22.19 20.75
N ILE A 182 2.54 -21.75 20.65
CA ILE A 182 1.51 -22.37 19.78
C ILE A 182 1.92 -22.22 18.31
N PHE A 183 2.38 -21.03 17.91
CA PHE A 183 2.86 -20.85 16.53
C PHE A 183 4.12 -21.69 16.27
N SER A 184 5.07 -21.71 17.20
CA SER A 184 6.32 -22.46 17.04
C SER A 184 6.14 -23.97 16.97
N SER A 185 5.10 -24.55 17.61
CA SER A 185 4.79 -25.99 17.48
C SER A 185 4.27 -26.38 16.09
N HIS A 186 3.92 -25.41 15.25
CA HIS A 186 3.41 -25.61 13.90
C HIS A 186 4.35 -24.99 12.85
N GLU A 187 5.64 -24.82 13.16
CA GLU A 187 6.64 -24.23 12.26
C GLU A 187 6.25 -22.82 11.76
N LEU A 188 5.46 -22.11 12.57
CA LEU A 188 5.11 -20.71 12.35
C LEU A 188 5.85 -19.81 13.33
N VAL A 189 6.11 -18.58 12.92
CA VAL A 189 6.70 -17.55 13.77
C VAL A 189 5.73 -16.38 13.93
N LEU A 190 5.25 -16.19 15.16
CA LEU A 190 4.40 -15.07 15.53
C LEU A 190 5.24 -13.79 15.66
N GLY A 191 5.03 -12.83 14.76
CA GLY A 191 5.78 -11.58 14.73
C GLY A 191 5.09 -10.46 15.52
N GLU A 192 3.81 -10.24 15.29
CA GLU A 192 3.05 -9.13 15.89
C GLU A 192 1.66 -9.60 16.32
N VAL A 193 1.17 -9.03 17.44
CA VAL A 193 -0.19 -9.21 17.94
C VAL A 193 -0.80 -7.83 18.13
N TYR A 194 -2.03 -7.68 17.65
CA TYR A 194 -2.79 -6.45 17.66
C TYR A 194 -4.06 -6.64 18.48
N LEU A 195 -4.29 -5.75 19.44
CA LEU A 195 -5.56 -5.72 20.18
C LEU A 195 -6.57 -4.89 19.36
N GLN A 196 -7.37 -5.55 18.52
CA GLN A 196 -8.31 -4.89 17.61
C GLN A 196 -9.57 -4.41 18.34
N GLU A 197 -10.10 -5.26 19.21
CA GLU A 197 -11.27 -4.98 20.04
C GLU A 197 -10.94 -5.31 21.49
N PHE A 198 -11.35 -4.44 22.41
CA PHE A 198 -11.24 -4.65 23.85
C PHE A 198 -12.38 -3.89 24.54
N ILE A 199 -13.36 -4.63 25.03
CA ILE A 199 -14.58 -4.11 25.65
C ILE A 199 -14.77 -4.81 26.98
N ILE A 200 -15.14 -4.06 28.02
CA ILE A 200 -15.57 -4.61 29.32
C ILE A 200 -17.00 -4.10 29.55
N GLN A 201 -17.93 -5.00 29.85
CA GLN A 201 -19.35 -4.71 30.11
C GLN A 201 -19.81 -5.41 31.38
#